data_AF-A0A660MJT3-F1
#
_entry.id   AF-A0A660MJT3-F1
#
_cell.length_a   1.000
_cell.length_b   1.000
_cell.length_c   1.000
_cell.angle_alpha   90.00
_cell.angle_beta   90.00
_cell.angle_gamma   90.00
#
_symmetry.space_group_name_H-M   'P 1'
#
loop_
_entity.id
_entity.type
_entity.pdbx_description
1 polymer ?
#
loop_
_entity_poly.entity_id
_entity_poly.type
_entity_poly.pdbx_seq_one_letter_code
_entity_poly.pdbx_strand_id
1 'polypeptide(L)'
;MANYPSAADYLRARNVEPSAEFYARLEHLRQEAWTLSKISDVEQIEQVKQSLVKALAEGKSFREWQQALTPEMLALPRHYQETVFRTAMLSSYNGAKWTHFRAHAERRPILRYIAINDQRTRPAHHALHGLMMPVGDERWANLAPPLGFNCRCTMVSLSEKQAKALGYSGAPGKLPTWEDDHGVSHTAAADKGWGSPERRDLTEYLRQKEAKAGLGRAVYDEGKPAVPKPYTPPPPTDTASAARYHVVTHGQADGLEHGYLVDKDGRLIDTRSGKADSIDYTDILGLLAGATLYHNHPSATSLSAADIYLMADNGVAELVAYGTYEAAEYRAQTLVRAEIVKATLYDVDIAVKRFLSAAYKQGKMSKDEAIALRPHLTNTALDKMGVIKYSPVQMSHATQAAVRAHEAMIQEWLEQIK
;
A
#
# COMPACT_ATOMS: atom_id res chain seq x y z
N MET A 1 16.17 4.53 2.70
CA MET A 1 16.40 3.62 3.87
C MET A 1 16.77 2.26 3.31
N ALA A 2 16.93 1.21 4.12
CA ALA A 2 16.88 -0.15 3.57
C ALA A 2 15.44 -0.43 3.12
N ASN A 3 15.20 -0.36 1.81
CA ASN A 3 13.89 -0.65 1.23
C ASN A 3 13.69 -2.16 1.20
N TYR A 4 13.09 -2.70 2.26
CA TYR A 4 12.64 -4.09 2.32
C TYR A 4 11.38 -4.24 1.46
N PRO A 5 11.20 -5.34 0.70
CA PRO A 5 9.99 -5.54 -0.07
C PRO A 5 8.76 -5.54 0.85
N SER A 6 7.71 -4.84 0.43
CA SER A 6 6.43 -4.82 1.13
C SER A 6 5.71 -6.16 0.98
N ALA A 7 4.75 -6.46 1.84
CA ALA A 7 3.94 -7.67 1.70
C ALA A 7 3.25 -7.76 0.32
N ALA A 8 2.83 -6.64 -0.27
CA ALA A 8 2.26 -6.59 -1.62
C ALA A 8 3.26 -7.08 -2.69
N ASP A 9 4.57 -6.87 -2.49
CA ASP A 9 5.61 -7.28 -3.42
C ASP A 9 5.84 -8.80 -3.38
N TYR A 10 5.72 -9.45 -2.22
CA TYR A 10 5.79 -10.93 -2.09
C TYR A 10 4.70 -11.67 -2.86
N LEU A 11 3.54 -11.04 -3.06
CA LEU A 11 2.46 -11.60 -3.87
C LEU A 11 2.60 -11.21 -5.35
N ARG A 12 2.99 -9.97 -5.64
CA ARG A 12 3.22 -9.49 -7.02
C ARG A 12 4.42 -10.18 -7.69
N ALA A 13 5.40 -10.61 -6.91
CA ALA A 13 6.56 -11.39 -7.37
C ALA A 13 6.14 -12.65 -8.12
N ARG A 14 5.10 -13.34 -7.65
CA ARG A 14 4.75 -14.69 -8.09
C ARG A 14 4.03 -14.68 -9.42
N ASN A 15 4.41 -15.58 -10.30
CA ASN A 15 3.74 -15.79 -11.58
C ASN A 15 2.41 -16.53 -11.34
N VAL A 16 1.46 -16.45 -12.28
CA VAL A 16 0.17 -17.14 -12.19
C VAL A 16 0.10 -18.29 -13.18
N GLU A 17 -0.48 -19.41 -12.71
CA GLU A 17 -0.62 -20.63 -13.49
C GLU A 17 -1.85 -21.45 -13.02
N PRO A 18 -2.41 -22.33 -13.86
CA PRO A 18 -3.48 -23.25 -13.48
C PRO A 18 -2.99 -24.20 -12.37
N SER A 19 -3.91 -24.65 -11.51
CA SER A 19 -3.52 -25.51 -10.37
C SER A 19 -2.89 -26.85 -10.77
N ALA A 20 -3.15 -27.36 -11.98
CA ALA A 20 -2.48 -28.55 -12.50
C ALA A 20 -0.96 -28.35 -12.62
N GLU A 21 -0.53 -27.27 -13.27
CA GLU A 21 0.90 -26.91 -13.41
C GLU A 21 1.54 -26.68 -12.04
N PHE A 22 0.85 -25.96 -11.15
CA PHE A 22 1.34 -25.68 -9.79
C PHE A 22 1.58 -26.95 -8.97
N TYR A 23 0.72 -27.97 -9.08
CA TYR A 23 0.94 -29.24 -8.40
C TYR A 23 1.93 -30.15 -9.14
N ALA A 24 2.13 -29.98 -10.46
CA ALA A 24 3.20 -30.64 -11.20
C ALA A 24 4.61 -30.12 -10.86
N ARG A 25 4.75 -28.86 -10.40
CA ARG A 25 6.02 -28.31 -9.90
C ARG A 25 6.60 -29.13 -8.74
N LEU A 26 7.94 -29.19 -8.70
CA LEU A 26 8.70 -29.54 -7.50
C LEU A 26 8.31 -28.61 -6.34
N GLU A 27 8.17 -29.15 -5.13
CA GLU A 27 7.57 -28.45 -3.99
C GLU A 27 8.27 -27.12 -3.67
N HIS A 28 9.60 -27.07 -3.73
CA HIS A 28 10.40 -25.86 -3.48
C HIS A 28 10.28 -24.78 -4.57
N LEU A 29 9.79 -25.10 -5.77
CA LEU A 29 9.56 -24.14 -6.87
C LEU A 29 8.15 -23.53 -6.86
N ARG A 30 7.23 -24.06 -6.03
CA ARG A 30 5.86 -23.54 -5.90
C ARG A 30 5.81 -22.14 -5.30
N GLN A 31 6.85 -21.71 -4.57
CA GLN A 31 6.93 -20.37 -4.00
C GLN A 31 7.02 -19.25 -5.06
N GLU A 32 7.49 -19.58 -6.27
CA GLU A 32 7.57 -18.64 -7.41
C GLU A 32 6.23 -18.39 -8.10
N ALA A 33 5.21 -19.18 -7.74
CA ALA A 33 3.93 -19.25 -8.43
C ALA A 33 2.74 -19.02 -7.48
N TRP A 34 1.58 -18.77 -8.07
CA TRP A 34 0.31 -18.57 -7.37
C TRP A 34 -0.85 -19.10 -8.20
N THR A 35 -1.82 -19.74 -7.54
CA THR A 35 -2.94 -20.42 -8.20
C THR A 35 -4.17 -20.48 -7.28
N LEU A 36 -5.34 -20.78 -7.85
CA LEU A 36 -6.60 -20.94 -7.12
C LEU A 36 -7.23 -22.28 -7.46
N SER A 37 -7.37 -23.17 -6.47
CA SER A 37 -7.90 -24.54 -6.65
C SER A 37 -9.36 -24.67 -7.13
N LYS A 38 -10.04 -23.56 -7.41
CA LYS A 38 -11.41 -23.49 -7.96
C LYS A 38 -11.52 -22.64 -9.24
N ILE A 39 -10.41 -22.10 -9.75
CA ILE A 39 -10.36 -21.34 -11.00
C ILE A 39 -9.18 -21.89 -11.81
N SER A 40 -9.45 -22.35 -13.03
CA SER A 40 -8.43 -22.83 -13.97
C SER A 40 -7.95 -21.75 -14.94
N ASP A 41 -8.73 -20.68 -15.11
CA ASP A 41 -8.45 -19.60 -16.04
C ASP A 41 -7.34 -18.68 -15.49
N VAL A 42 -6.29 -18.49 -16.31
CA VAL A 42 -5.07 -17.74 -15.94
C VAL A 42 -5.36 -16.25 -15.76
N GLU A 43 -6.25 -15.66 -16.56
CA GLU A 43 -6.57 -14.24 -16.45
C GLU A 43 -7.40 -13.99 -15.18
N GLN A 44 -8.41 -14.82 -14.91
CA GLN A 44 -9.20 -14.73 -13.68
C GLN A 44 -8.31 -14.90 -12.43
N ILE A 45 -7.39 -15.87 -12.40
CA ILE A 45 -6.44 -16.01 -11.28
C ILE A 45 -5.58 -14.73 -11.13
N GLU A 46 -5.05 -14.15 -12.22
CA GLU A 46 -4.25 -12.93 -12.13
C GLU A 46 -5.08 -11.71 -11.68
N GLN A 47 -6.32 -11.55 -12.15
CA GLN A 47 -7.23 -10.50 -11.67
C GLN A 47 -7.46 -10.60 -10.15
N VAL A 48 -7.64 -11.82 -9.61
CA VAL A 48 -7.77 -12.05 -8.16
C VAL A 48 -6.46 -11.82 -7.42
N LYS A 49 -5.32 -12.20 -8.01
CA LYS A 49 -4.00 -11.89 -7.43
C LYS A 49 -3.80 -10.37 -7.34
N GLN A 50 -4.15 -9.61 -8.38
CA GLN A 50 -4.02 -8.16 -8.39
C GLN A 50 -4.98 -7.48 -7.40
N SER A 51 -6.20 -7.98 -7.20
CA SER A 51 -7.10 -7.45 -6.15
C SER A 51 -6.55 -7.70 -4.74
N LEU A 52 -5.87 -8.83 -4.53
CA LEU A 52 -5.16 -9.15 -3.27
C LEU A 52 -3.87 -8.33 -3.09
N VAL A 53 -3.08 -8.10 -4.15
CA VAL A 53 -1.92 -7.19 -4.15
C VAL A 53 -2.35 -5.76 -3.81
N LYS A 54 -3.49 -5.31 -4.34
CA LYS A 54 -4.11 -4.02 -4.02
C LYS A 54 -4.54 -3.98 -2.55
N ALA A 55 -5.27 -4.99 -2.07
CA ALA A 55 -5.68 -5.08 -0.66
C ALA A 55 -4.49 -5.16 0.32
N LEU A 56 -3.37 -5.78 -0.07
CA LEU A 56 -2.12 -5.81 0.70
C LEU A 56 -1.47 -4.42 0.83
N ALA A 57 -1.50 -3.63 -0.25
CA ALA A 57 -0.96 -2.27 -0.26
C ALA A 57 -1.87 -1.27 0.49
N GLU A 58 -3.18 -1.47 0.39
CA GLU A 58 -4.21 -0.61 1.02
C GLU A 58 -4.61 -1.04 2.44
N GLY A 59 -3.98 -2.10 3.00
CA GLY A 59 -4.25 -2.59 4.35
C GLY A 59 -5.66 -3.16 4.59
N LYS A 60 -6.41 -3.46 3.53
CA LYS A 60 -7.85 -3.77 3.57
C LYS A 60 -8.18 -5.03 4.35
N SER A 61 -9.33 -5.03 5.03
CA SER A 61 -9.91 -6.22 5.63
C SER A 61 -10.53 -7.16 4.57
N PHE A 62 -10.86 -8.38 4.99
CA PHE A 62 -11.60 -9.33 4.15
C PHE A 62 -12.93 -8.76 3.65
N ARG A 63 -13.64 -7.94 4.45
CA ARG A 63 -14.94 -7.38 4.06
C ARG A 63 -14.81 -6.37 2.92
N GLU A 64 -13.81 -5.49 3.00
CA GLU A 64 -13.56 -4.46 1.98
C GLU A 64 -12.99 -5.05 0.68
N TRP A 65 -12.19 -6.12 0.78
CA TRP A 65 -11.76 -6.88 -0.39
C TRP A 65 -12.92 -7.66 -1.02
N GLN A 66 -13.79 -8.28 -0.21
CA GLN A 66 -14.95 -9.04 -0.69
C GLN A 66 -15.92 -8.17 -1.51
N GLN A 67 -16.05 -6.88 -1.16
CA GLN A 67 -16.84 -5.90 -1.92
C GLN A 67 -16.25 -5.52 -3.29
N ALA A 68 -14.98 -5.85 -3.55
CA ALA A 68 -14.25 -5.54 -4.79
C ALA A 68 -13.87 -6.80 -5.60
N LEU A 69 -14.57 -7.92 -5.37
CA LEU A 69 -14.39 -9.17 -6.11
C LEU A 69 -15.09 -9.16 -7.47
N THR A 70 -14.58 -9.96 -8.40
CA THR A 70 -15.25 -10.24 -9.68
C THR A 70 -16.51 -11.11 -9.47
N PRO A 71 -17.49 -11.10 -10.39
CA PRO A 71 -18.70 -11.91 -10.27
C PRO A 71 -18.43 -13.41 -10.08
N GLU A 72 -17.38 -13.93 -10.71
CA GLU A 72 -16.98 -15.34 -10.67
C GLU A 72 -16.42 -15.70 -9.29
N MET A 73 -15.60 -14.83 -8.70
CA MET A 73 -15.16 -14.97 -7.32
C MET A 73 -16.30 -14.82 -6.32
N LEU A 74 -17.24 -13.90 -6.56
CA LEU A 74 -18.43 -13.70 -5.73
C LEU A 74 -19.35 -14.94 -5.72
N ALA A 75 -19.40 -15.69 -6.82
CA ALA A 75 -20.13 -16.95 -6.93
C ALA A 75 -19.47 -18.13 -6.15
N LEU A 76 -18.18 -18.04 -5.82
CA LEU A 76 -17.52 -19.06 -4.99
C LEU A 76 -17.94 -18.95 -3.51
N PRO A 77 -17.99 -20.05 -2.73
CA PRO A 77 -18.41 -20.00 -1.34
C PRO A 77 -17.60 -19.02 -0.48
N ARG A 78 -18.26 -18.26 0.40
CA ARG A 78 -17.63 -17.26 1.28
C ARG A 78 -16.44 -17.80 2.09
N HIS A 79 -16.49 -19.06 2.53
CA HIS A 79 -15.37 -19.69 3.25
C HIS A 79 -14.15 -19.94 2.37
N TYR A 80 -14.34 -20.15 1.06
CA TYR A 80 -13.25 -20.25 0.08
C TYR A 80 -12.63 -18.88 -0.18
N GLN A 81 -13.46 -17.86 -0.44
CA GLN A 81 -13.01 -16.47 -0.58
C GLN A 81 -12.18 -16.02 0.63
N GLU A 82 -12.66 -16.31 1.85
CA GLU A 82 -11.94 -16.00 3.09
C GLU A 82 -10.63 -16.79 3.24
N THR A 83 -10.61 -18.05 2.83
CA THR A 83 -9.40 -18.90 2.85
C THR A 83 -8.34 -18.37 1.88
N VAL A 84 -8.73 -18.00 0.65
CA VAL A 84 -7.87 -17.37 -0.36
C VAL A 84 -7.28 -16.06 0.19
N PHE A 85 -8.13 -15.16 0.68
CA PHE A 85 -7.73 -13.88 1.25
C PHE A 85 -6.73 -14.05 2.39
N ARG A 86 -7.10 -14.80 3.44
CA ARG A 86 -6.26 -15.00 4.62
C ARG A 86 -4.93 -15.64 4.26
N THR A 87 -4.92 -16.61 3.34
CA THR A 87 -3.71 -17.32 2.93
C THR A 87 -2.75 -16.41 2.16
N ALA A 88 -3.27 -15.61 1.21
CA ALA A 88 -2.48 -14.61 0.50
C ALA A 88 -1.91 -13.54 1.44
N MET A 89 -2.74 -12.99 2.34
CA MET A 89 -2.31 -12.00 3.33
C MET A 89 -1.23 -12.54 4.28
N LEU A 90 -1.50 -13.65 4.95
CA LEU A 90 -0.63 -14.18 6.01
C LEU A 90 0.69 -14.74 5.47
N SER A 91 0.71 -15.29 4.25
CA SER A 91 1.97 -15.70 3.61
C SER A 91 2.82 -14.50 3.19
N SER A 92 2.19 -13.43 2.70
CA SER A 92 2.86 -12.20 2.27
C SER A 92 3.46 -11.40 3.43
N TYR A 93 2.69 -11.19 4.51
CA TYR A 93 3.18 -10.49 5.69
C TYR A 93 4.29 -11.25 6.44
N ASN A 94 4.21 -12.59 6.54
CA ASN A 94 5.30 -13.36 7.14
C ASN A 94 6.55 -13.43 6.23
N GLY A 95 6.39 -13.36 4.91
CA GLY A 95 7.51 -13.22 3.96
C GLY A 95 8.30 -11.93 4.19
N ALA A 96 7.62 -10.77 4.19
CA ALA A 96 8.25 -9.48 4.47
C ALA A 96 8.94 -9.42 5.85
N LYS A 97 8.30 -9.99 6.89
CA LYS A 97 8.91 -10.11 8.23
C LYS A 97 10.24 -10.87 8.21
N TRP A 98 10.38 -11.92 7.38
CA TRP A 98 11.61 -12.73 7.32
C TRP A 98 12.84 -11.92 6.84
N THR A 99 12.61 -10.89 6.02
CA THR A 99 13.65 -9.96 5.54
C THR A 99 14.10 -9.03 6.67
N HIS A 100 13.16 -8.41 7.38
CA HIS A 100 13.45 -7.61 8.58
C HIS A 100 14.18 -8.41 9.66
N PHE A 101 13.83 -9.68 9.86
CA PHE A 101 14.51 -10.54 10.84
C PHE A 101 15.98 -10.75 10.50
N ARG A 102 16.30 -11.14 9.25
CA ARG A 102 17.69 -11.35 8.83
C ARG A 102 18.49 -10.04 8.79
N ALA A 103 17.90 -8.96 8.28
CA ALA A 103 18.56 -7.65 8.20
C ALA A 103 18.76 -6.96 9.57
N HIS A 104 18.17 -7.49 10.65
CA HIS A 104 18.36 -6.99 12.02
C HIS A 104 18.88 -8.06 12.98
N ALA A 105 19.37 -9.20 12.47
CA ALA A 105 19.84 -10.32 13.27
C ALA A 105 20.95 -9.93 14.27
N GLU A 106 21.86 -9.02 13.89
CA GLU A 106 22.89 -8.42 14.78
C GLU A 106 22.29 -7.89 16.10
N ARG A 107 21.14 -7.21 16.05
CA ARG A 107 20.54 -6.51 17.20
C ARG A 107 19.34 -7.25 17.79
N ARG A 108 18.75 -8.17 17.03
CA ARG A 108 17.59 -8.98 17.41
C ARG A 108 17.80 -10.45 17.01
N PRO A 109 18.83 -11.13 17.55
CA PRO A 109 19.32 -12.41 17.02
C PRO A 109 18.39 -13.60 17.25
N ILE A 110 17.41 -13.50 18.16
CA ILE A 110 16.51 -14.61 18.51
C ILE A 110 15.11 -14.34 17.94
N LEU A 111 14.50 -15.35 17.34
CA LEU A 111 13.09 -15.33 16.97
C LEU A 111 12.28 -16.12 18.00
N ARG A 112 11.11 -15.60 18.37
CA ARG A 112 10.07 -16.32 19.11
C ARG A 112 8.88 -16.60 18.21
N TYR A 113 8.45 -17.86 18.15
CA TYR A 113 7.23 -18.28 17.48
C TYR A 113 6.00 -17.96 18.35
N ILE A 114 4.95 -17.43 17.73
CA ILE A 114 3.69 -17.06 18.37
C ILE A 114 2.53 -17.69 17.58
N ALA A 115 1.94 -18.75 18.13
CA ALA A 115 0.58 -19.17 17.77
C ALA A 115 -0.46 -18.32 18.51
N ILE A 116 -1.62 -18.14 17.88
CA ILE A 116 -2.78 -17.41 18.43
C ILE A 116 -3.48 -18.17 19.58
N ASN A 117 -3.20 -19.46 19.74
CA ASN A 117 -3.66 -20.32 20.85
C ASN A 117 -5.18 -20.37 21.06
N ASP A 118 -5.98 -20.28 19.98
CA ASP A 118 -7.42 -20.52 20.01
C ASP A 118 -7.79 -21.97 19.63
N GLN A 119 -9.05 -22.36 19.82
CA GLN A 119 -9.61 -23.67 19.43
C GLN A 119 -9.50 -24.01 17.93
N ARG A 120 -9.02 -23.07 17.09
CA ARG A 120 -8.79 -23.23 15.64
C ARG A 120 -7.31 -23.24 15.28
N THR A 121 -6.44 -23.41 16.28
CA THR A 121 -5.00 -23.60 16.13
C THR A 121 -4.73 -25.11 16.18
N ARG A 122 -3.88 -25.64 15.29
CA ARG A 122 -3.57 -27.08 15.27
C ARG A 122 -2.65 -27.44 16.45
N PRO A 123 -2.75 -28.65 17.04
CA PRO A 123 -1.85 -29.08 18.12
C PRO A 123 -0.36 -28.89 17.78
N ALA A 124 0.06 -29.23 16.56
CA ALA A 124 1.41 -28.95 16.04
C ALA A 124 1.82 -27.48 16.15
N HIS A 125 0.91 -26.53 15.88
CA HIS A 125 1.19 -25.10 15.99
C HIS A 125 1.16 -24.61 17.44
N HIS A 126 0.33 -25.19 18.30
CA HIS A 126 0.33 -24.92 19.75
C HIS A 126 1.66 -25.33 20.39
N ALA A 127 2.18 -26.51 20.06
CA ALA A 127 3.46 -27.00 20.56
C ALA A 127 4.64 -26.08 20.21
N LEU A 128 4.57 -25.37 19.07
CA LEU A 128 5.56 -24.36 18.68
C LEU A 128 5.40 -23.01 19.41
N HIS A 129 4.30 -22.75 20.14
CA HIS A 129 4.13 -21.47 20.83
C HIS A 129 5.24 -21.26 21.86
N GLY A 130 6.00 -20.16 21.72
CA GLY A 130 7.11 -19.85 22.62
C GLY A 130 8.44 -20.51 22.23
N LEU A 131 8.49 -21.34 21.19
CA LEU A 131 9.75 -21.81 20.62
C LEU A 131 10.64 -20.62 20.27
N MET A 132 11.85 -20.61 20.83
CA MET A 132 12.86 -19.58 20.60
C MET A 132 14.15 -20.20 20.05
N MET A 133 14.63 -19.66 18.94
CA MET A 133 15.85 -20.09 18.25
C MET A 133 16.49 -18.89 17.52
N PRO A 134 17.80 -18.91 17.19
CA PRO A 134 18.44 -17.88 16.40
C PRO A 134 17.76 -17.62 15.05
N VAL A 135 17.85 -16.39 14.52
CA VAL A 135 17.32 -16.02 13.18
C VAL A 135 17.88 -16.91 12.07
N GLY A 136 19.13 -17.35 12.20
CA GLY A 136 19.82 -18.22 11.23
C GLY A 136 19.64 -19.72 11.45
N ASP A 137 18.79 -20.16 12.39
CA ASP A 137 18.57 -21.59 12.63
C ASP A 137 17.83 -22.24 11.44
N GLU A 138 18.47 -23.22 10.80
CA GLU A 138 17.97 -23.87 9.58
C GLU A 138 16.58 -24.50 9.77
N ARG A 139 16.21 -24.88 11.00
CA ARG A 139 14.91 -25.48 11.30
C ARG A 139 13.75 -24.52 11.03
N TRP A 140 13.98 -23.20 11.00
CA TRP A 140 12.97 -22.23 10.55
C TRP A 140 12.51 -22.44 9.10
N ALA A 141 13.28 -23.12 8.24
CA ALA A 141 12.84 -23.54 6.90
C ALA A 141 11.50 -24.29 6.92
N ASN A 142 11.27 -25.10 7.97
CA ASN A 142 10.08 -25.93 8.16
C ASN A 142 9.15 -25.44 9.30
N LEU A 143 9.52 -24.35 10.00
CA LEU A 143 8.84 -23.87 11.20
C LEU A 143 8.43 -22.39 11.17
N ALA A 144 8.88 -21.61 10.19
CA ALA A 144 8.41 -20.24 9.98
C ALA A 144 6.95 -20.22 9.48
N PRO A 145 6.03 -19.43 10.07
CA PRO A 145 4.65 -19.30 9.57
C PRO A 145 4.54 -18.68 8.15
N PRO A 146 3.39 -18.84 7.46
CA PRO A 146 2.31 -19.78 7.76
C PRO A 146 2.73 -21.24 7.49
N LEU A 147 2.38 -22.13 8.42
CA LEU A 147 2.67 -23.57 8.34
C LEU A 147 1.55 -24.39 7.70
N GLY A 148 0.57 -23.73 7.08
CA GLY A 148 -0.64 -24.38 6.59
C GLY A 148 -1.71 -23.39 6.12
N PHE A 149 -2.74 -23.90 5.43
CA PHE A 149 -3.92 -23.10 5.10
C PHE A 149 -4.56 -22.52 6.38
N ASN A 150 -4.93 -21.23 6.33
CA ASN A 150 -5.48 -20.47 7.47
C ASN A 150 -4.59 -20.46 8.74
N CYS A 151 -3.28 -20.73 8.61
CA CYS A 151 -2.33 -20.64 9.72
C CYS A 151 -2.08 -19.16 10.10
N ARG A 152 -2.66 -18.74 11.24
CA ARG A 152 -2.60 -17.37 11.79
C ARG A 152 -1.41 -17.13 12.73
N CYS A 153 -0.44 -18.04 12.75
CA CYS A 153 0.76 -17.90 13.57
C CYS A 153 1.71 -16.86 12.95
N THR A 154 2.59 -16.30 13.76
CA THR A 154 3.65 -15.39 13.30
C THR A 154 4.88 -15.52 14.18
N MET A 155 5.93 -14.73 13.89
CA MET A 155 7.13 -14.64 14.72
C MET A 155 7.41 -13.19 15.10
N VAL A 156 8.21 -13.00 16.14
CA VAL A 156 8.80 -11.71 16.52
C VAL A 156 10.29 -11.89 16.77
N SER A 157 11.11 -10.91 16.40
CA SER A 157 12.53 -10.89 16.75
C SER A 157 12.75 -10.21 18.10
N LEU A 158 13.70 -10.73 18.87
CA LEU A 158 14.03 -10.35 20.24
C LEU A 158 15.53 -10.02 20.33
N SER A 159 15.90 -8.99 21.08
CA SER A 159 17.29 -8.87 21.55
C SER A 159 17.59 -9.96 22.58
N GLU A 160 18.85 -10.30 22.80
CA GLU A 160 19.21 -11.32 23.80
C GLU A 160 18.63 -11.03 25.19
N LYS A 161 18.61 -9.76 25.62
CA LYS A 161 18.04 -9.36 26.91
C LYS A 161 16.55 -9.69 26.98
N GLN A 162 15.80 -9.49 25.89
CA GLN A 162 14.38 -9.84 25.82
C GLN A 162 14.16 -11.36 25.77
N ALA A 163 15.02 -12.10 25.04
CA ALA A 163 14.94 -13.56 24.99
C ALA A 163 15.26 -14.19 26.36
N LYS A 164 16.36 -13.76 27.01
CA LYS A 164 16.77 -14.22 28.35
C LYS A 164 15.71 -13.92 29.40
N ALA A 165 15.08 -12.73 29.36
CA ALA A 165 13.95 -12.38 30.22
C ALA A 165 12.67 -13.22 29.96
N LEU A 166 12.57 -13.91 28.82
CA LEU A 166 11.51 -14.86 28.48
C LEU A 166 11.93 -16.33 28.68
N GLY A 167 13.07 -16.59 29.34
CA GLY A 167 13.55 -17.94 29.65
C GLY A 167 14.41 -18.61 28.55
N TYR A 168 14.84 -17.88 27.52
CA TYR A 168 15.74 -18.43 26.51
C TYR A 168 17.15 -18.68 27.05
N SER A 169 17.52 -19.95 27.18
CA SER A 169 18.86 -20.44 27.55
C SER A 169 19.70 -20.92 26.36
N GLY A 170 19.11 -20.98 25.16
CA GLY A 170 19.70 -21.54 23.95
C GLY A 170 18.63 -22.17 23.06
N ALA A 171 18.96 -22.49 21.81
CA ALA A 171 18.04 -23.21 20.94
C ALA A 171 17.87 -24.65 21.46
N PRO A 172 16.65 -25.18 21.58
CA PRO A 172 16.45 -26.52 22.13
C PRO A 172 17.00 -27.59 21.18
N GLY A 173 17.63 -28.64 21.73
CA GLY A 173 18.23 -29.73 20.94
C GLY A 173 17.20 -30.64 20.25
N LYS A 174 15.95 -30.64 20.72
CA LYS A 174 14.79 -31.28 20.09
C LYS A 174 13.71 -30.24 19.84
N LEU A 175 12.91 -30.45 18.80
CA LEU A 175 11.71 -29.64 18.57
C LEU A 175 10.57 -30.09 19.51
N PRO A 176 9.59 -29.21 19.80
CA PRO A 176 8.39 -29.59 20.54
C PRO A 176 7.63 -30.73 19.87
N THR A 177 6.98 -31.56 20.68
CA THR A 177 6.08 -32.64 20.22
C THR A 177 4.62 -32.30 20.55
N TRP A 178 3.70 -32.94 19.85
CA TRP A 178 2.26 -32.91 20.12
C TRP A 178 1.70 -34.32 20.02
N GLU A 179 0.63 -34.61 20.74
CA GLU A 179 -0.05 -35.91 20.73
C GLU A 179 -1.34 -35.80 19.92
N ASP A 180 -1.65 -36.82 19.11
CA ASP A 180 -2.92 -36.88 18.35
C ASP A 180 -4.05 -37.57 19.13
N ASP A 181 -5.25 -37.59 18.55
CA ASP A 181 -6.46 -38.21 19.13
C ASP A 181 -6.36 -39.75 19.27
N HIS A 182 -5.20 -40.35 18.96
CA HIS A 182 -4.89 -41.78 19.09
C HIS A 182 -3.72 -42.03 20.06
N GLY A 183 -3.21 -41.00 20.75
CA GLY A 183 -2.09 -41.12 21.70
C GLY A 183 -0.71 -41.21 21.03
N VAL A 184 -0.60 -40.88 19.73
CA VAL A 184 0.67 -40.94 19.01
C VAL A 184 1.39 -39.59 19.13
N SER A 185 2.62 -39.62 19.63
CA SER A 185 3.48 -38.43 19.77
C SER A 185 4.20 -38.11 18.45
N HIS A 186 3.87 -36.95 17.89
CA HIS A 186 4.42 -36.40 16.65
C HIS A 186 5.36 -35.24 16.95
N THR A 187 6.42 -35.08 16.15
CA THR A 187 7.22 -33.83 16.19
C THR A 187 6.46 -32.70 15.51
N ALA A 188 6.47 -31.50 16.08
CA ALA A 188 5.83 -30.33 15.49
C ALA A 188 6.55 -29.89 14.20
N ALA A 189 5.78 -29.78 13.12
CA ALA A 189 6.24 -29.44 11.77
C ALA A 189 5.15 -28.69 10.99
N ALA A 190 5.45 -28.31 9.74
CA ALA A 190 4.46 -27.80 8.80
C ALA A 190 3.42 -28.86 8.38
N ASP A 191 2.26 -28.41 7.89
CA ASP A 191 1.36 -29.25 7.10
C ASP A 191 2.12 -29.88 5.91
N LYS A 192 1.71 -31.07 5.45
CA LYS A 192 2.18 -31.64 4.19
C LYS A 192 1.89 -30.67 3.03
N GLY A 193 2.89 -30.33 2.22
CA GLY A 193 2.79 -29.30 1.18
C GLY A 193 3.21 -27.88 1.62
N TRP A 194 3.63 -27.70 2.88
CA TRP A 194 3.97 -26.39 3.46
C TRP A 194 5.39 -26.30 4.07
N GLY A 195 6.21 -27.34 3.88
CA GLY A 195 7.61 -27.39 4.31
C GLY A 195 8.59 -27.14 3.16
N SER A 196 9.82 -26.80 3.52
CA SER A 196 11.02 -26.75 2.66
C SER A 196 11.12 -25.61 1.62
N PRO A 197 12.32 -25.00 1.42
CA PRO A 197 13.21 -24.62 2.52
C PRO A 197 13.80 -23.19 2.43
N GLU A 198 14.11 -22.68 1.24
CA GLU A 198 15.13 -21.63 1.03
C GLU A 198 14.65 -20.19 1.27
N ARG A 199 14.12 -19.97 2.47
CA ARG A 199 13.64 -18.69 3.03
C ARG A 199 12.32 -18.24 2.38
N ARG A 200 11.30 -18.03 3.24
CA ARG A 200 10.08 -17.29 2.89
C ARG A 200 10.34 -15.83 2.50
N ASP A 201 11.58 -15.38 2.63
CA ASP A 201 12.07 -14.16 1.99
C ASP A 201 12.44 -14.38 0.51
N LEU A 202 11.45 -14.19 -0.36
CA LEU A 202 11.59 -14.02 -1.81
C LEU A 202 12.45 -12.81 -2.26
N THR A 203 13.11 -12.03 -1.40
CA THR A 203 13.98 -10.90 -1.83
C THR A 203 15.05 -11.34 -2.83
N GLU A 204 15.58 -12.57 -2.72
CA GLU A 204 16.57 -13.06 -3.69
C GLU A 204 15.94 -13.37 -5.05
N TYR A 205 14.76 -13.97 -5.06
CA TYR A 205 13.96 -14.16 -6.28
C TYR A 205 13.53 -12.80 -6.90
N LEU A 206 13.18 -11.82 -6.06
CA LEU A 206 12.86 -10.45 -6.48
C LEU A 206 14.07 -9.78 -7.15
N ARG A 207 15.25 -9.79 -6.52
CA ARG A 207 16.50 -9.27 -7.12
C ARG A 207 16.82 -9.92 -8.45
N GLN A 208 16.64 -11.23 -8.57
CA GLN A 208 16.83 -11.95 -9.83
C GLN A 208 15.80 -11.55 -10.89
N LYS A 209 14.56 -11.23 -10.50
CA LYS A 209 13.50 -10.73 -11.39
C LYS A 209 13.77 -9.28 -11.82
N GLU A 210 14.22 -8.42 -10.92
CA GLU A 210 14.67 -7.04 -11.18
C GLU A 210 15.84 -7.01 -12.17
N ALA A 211 16.90 -7.78 -11.89
CA ALA A 211 18.08 -7.87 -12.75
C ALA A 211 17.73 -8.43 -14.15
N LYS A 212 16.83 -9.42 -14.24
CA LYS A 212 16.32 -9.94 -15.53
C LYS A 212 15.46 -8.93 -16.29
N ALA A 213 14.84 -7.98 -15.61
CA ALA A 213 14.03 -6.92 -16.23
C ALA A 213 14.87 -5.73 -16.74
N GLY A 214 16.20 -5.78 -16.63
CA GLY A 214 17.08 -4.65 -16.98
C GLY A 214 17.04 -3.50 -15.97
N LEU A 215 16.31 -3.66 -14.85
CA LEU A 215 16.35 -2.70 -13.76
C LEU A 215 17.74 -2.79 -13.11
N GLY A 216 18.47 -1.67 -13.12
CA GLY A 216 19.82 -1.61 -12.59
C GLY A 216 19.87 -2.10 -11.14
N ARG A 217 20.89 -2.90 -10.82
CA ARG A 217 21.10 -3.47 -9.47
C ARG A 217 20.96 -2.37 -8.42
N ALA A 218 19.94 -2.48 -7.56
CA ALA A 218 19.70 -1.52 -6.49
C ALA A 218 20.98 -1.32 -5.66
N VAL A 219 21.53 -0.11 -5.69
CA VAL A 219 22.77 0.23 -4.98
C VAL A 219 22.41 0.46 -3.52
N TYR A 220 22.53 -0.60 -2.72
CA TYR A 220 22.41 -0.54 -1.27
C TYR A 220 23.68 0.07 -0.66
N ASP A 221 23.83 1.38 -0.84
CA ASP A 221 24.93 2.13 -0.25
C ASP A 221 24.82 2.16 1.29
N GLU A 222 25.95 2.20 1.99
CA GLU A 222 26.01 2.16 3.47
C GLU A 222 25.71 3.54 4.12
N GLY A 223 24.84 4.31 3.47
CA GLY A 223 24.31 5.56 3.97
C GLY A 223 22.88 5.38 4.51
N LYS A 224 22.65 5.77 5.76
CA LYS A 224 21.32 6.27 6.12
C LYS A 224 21.11 7.55 5.31
N PRO A 225 20.14 7.63 4.36
CA PRO A 225 19.69 8.96 3.97
C PRO A 225 19.18 9.62 5.25
N ALA A 226 19.53 10.89 5.44
CA ALA A 226 18.96 11.67 6.53
C ALA A 226 17.43 11.54 6.44
N VAL A 227 16.76 11.35 7.58
CA VAL A 227 15.31 11.57 7.63
C VAL A 227 15.10 13.00 7.12
N PRO A 228 14.39 13.22 6.01
CA PRO A 228 14.14 14.58 5.54
C PRO A 228 13.49 15.32 6.69
N LYS A 229 14.04 16.49 7.07
CA LYS A 229 13.48 17.28 8.17
C LYS A 229 11.99 17.49 7.85
N PRO A 230 11.06 17.16 8.77
CA PRO A 230 9.64 17.37 8.54
C PRO A 230 9.42 18.79 8.03
N TYR A 231 8.77 18.92 6.87
CA TYR A 231 8.57 20.22 6.24
C TYR A 231 7.87 21.15 7.22
N THR A 232 8.62 22.08 7.79
CA THR A 232 8.07 23.02 8.77
C THR A 232 7.38 24.13 7.98
N PRO A 233 6.04 24.25 8.00
CA PRO A 233 5.38 25.39 7.38
C PRO A 233 5.85 26.68 8.07
N PRO A 234 5.99 27.80 7.34
CA PRO A 234 6.35 29.08 7.94
C PRO A 234 5.40 29.48 9.07
N PRO A 235 5.87 30.23 10.10
CA PRO A 235 4.99 30.80 11.11
C PRO A 235 3.85 31.61 10.46
N PRO A 236 2.59 31.48 10.92
CA PRO A 236 1.45 32.19 10.35
C PRO A 236 1.60 33.72 10.34
N THR A 237 1.26 34.34 9.22
CA THR A 237 1.19 35.79 9.00
C THR A 237 -0.21 36.29 8.61
N ASP A 238 -1.07 35.38 8.19
CA ASP A 238 -2.39 35.62 7.60
C ASP A 238 -3.25 34.34 7.67
N THR A 239 -4.51 34.41 7.23
CA THR A 239 -5.43 33.27 7.25
C THR A 239 -4.93 32.06 6.45
N ALA A 240 -4.29 32.26 5.30
CA ALA A 240 -3.86 31.15 4.43
C ALA A 240 -2.63 30.41 5.01
N SER A 241 -1.68 31.16 5.57
CA SER A 241 -0.53 30.61 6.29
C SER A 241 -0.93 29.98 7.64
N ALA A 242 -1.93 30.53 8.34
CA ALA A 242 -2.53 29.89 9.51
C ALA A 242 -3.20 28.56 9.17
N ALA A 243 -4.01 28.53 8.10
CA ALA A 243 -4.64 27.31 7.61
C ALA A 243 -3.59 26.27 7.18
N ARG A 244 -2.59 26.68 6.39
CA ARG A 244 -1.45 25.83 5.98
C ARG A 244 -0.73 25.24 7.18
N TYR A 245 -0.38 26.07 8.16
CA TYR A 245 0.29 25.63 9.38
C TYR A 245 -0.56 24.57 10.09
N HIS A 246 -1.84 24.86 10.32
CA HIS A 246 -2.78 23.94 10.97
C HIS A 246 -2.85 22.57 10.28
N VAL A 247 -3.21 22.52 8.99
CA VAL A 247 -3.46 21.24 8.31
C VAL A 247 -2.16 20.43 8.14
N VAL A 248 -1.03 21.11 7.87
CA VAL A 248 0.28 20.44 7.76
C VAL A 248 0.75 19.91 9.11
N THR A 249 0.67 20.66 10.21
CA THR A 249 1.17 20.18 11.52
C THR A 249 0.33 19.03 12.08
N HIS A 250 -0.99 19.03 11.86
CA HIS A 250 -1.83 17.91 12.31
C HIS A 250 -1.61 16.67 11.44
N GLY A 251 -1.60 16.80 10.10
CA GLY A 251 -1.30 15.70 9.19
C GLY A 251 0.12 15.11 9.37
N GLN A 252 1.08 15.90 9.86
CA GLN A 252 2.39 15.39 10.26
C GLN A 252 2.37 14.59 11.58
N ALA A 253 1.40 14.86 12.47
CA ALA A 253 1.31 14.22 13.78
C ALA A 253 0.57 12.87 13.74
N ASP A 254 -0.44 12.71 12.88
CA ASP A 254 -1.26 11.50 12.75
C ASP A 254 -1.21 10.80 11.37
N GLY A 255 -0.71 11.47 10.33
CA GLY A 255 -0.66 10.95 8.97
C GLY A 255 -1.95 11.08 8.16
N LEU A 256 -2.91 11.88 8.64
CA LEU A 256 -4.24 12.06 8.04
C LEU A 256 -4.35 13.38 7.24
N GLU A 257 -5.43 13.49 6.49
CA GLU A 257 -5.90 14.74 5.89
C GLU A 257 -6.70 15.53 6.93
N HIS A 258 -6.45 16.84 6.99
CA HIS A 258 -7.14 17.79 7.87
C HIS A 258 -7.65 18.95 7.04
N GLY A 259 -8.87 19.41 7.35
CA GLY A 259 -9.52 20.55 6.72
C GLY A 259 -9.50 21.80 7.61
N TYR A 260 -9.46 22.97 6.98
CA TYR A 260 -9.58 24.28 7.60
C TYR A 260 -10.41 25.18 6.67
N LEU A 261 -11.65 25.46 7.07
CA LEU A 261 -12.66 26.16 6.26
C LEU A 261 -12.83 27.61 6.75
N VAL A 262 -12.82 28.58 5.85
CA VAL A 262 -12.96 30.02 6.20
C VAL A 262 -14.02 30.74 5.39
N ASP A 263 -14.65 31.75 6.01
CA ASP A 263 -15.58 32.64 5.34
C ASP A 263 -14.88 33.56 4.31
N LYS A 264 -15.68 34.24 3.49
CA LYS A 264 -15.21 35.22 2.49
C LYS A 264 -14.39 36.40 3.04
N ASP A 265 -14.38 36.62 4.36
CA ASP A 265 -13.60 37.66 5.04
C ASP A 265 -12.36 37.07 5.75
N GLY A 266 -12.10 35.77 5.58
CA GLY A 266 -10.96 35.05 6.15
C GLY A 266 -11.13 34.57 7.59
N ARG A 267 -12.36 34.52 8.13
CA ARG A 267 -12.63 34.00 9.48
C ARG A 267 -12.85 32.49 9.48
N LEU A 268 -12.31 31.80 10.47
CA LEU A 268 -12.49 30.36 10.65
C LEU A 268 -13.97 29.98 10.85
N ILE A 269 -14.46 29.02 10.06
CA ILE A 269 -15.77 28.37 10.19
C ILE A 269 -15.61 27.01 10.90
N ASP A 270 -14.72 26.15 10.40
CA ASP A 270 -14.60 24.74 10.80
C ASP A 270 -13.16 24.24 10.63
N THR A 271 -12.73 23.35 11.53
CA THR A 271 -11.53 22.51 11.35
C THR A 271 -11.88 21.06 11.65
N ARG A 272 -11.40 20.12 10.82
CA ARG A 272 -11.71 18.69 10.96
C ARG A 272 -10.57 17.78 10.54
N SER A 273 -10.54 16.58 11.11
CA SER A 273 -9.67 15.47 10.69
C SER A 273 -10.47 14.48 9.84
N GLY A 274 -9.83 13.96 8.79
CA GLY A 274 -10.38 12.93 7.91
C GLY A 274 -9.69 11.58 8.07
N LYS A 275 -9.41 10.93 6.94
CA LYS A 275 -8.61 9.72 6.76
C LYS A 275 -7.29 10.08 6.07
N ALA A 276 -6.52 9.09 5.61
CA ALA A 276 -5.28 9.33 4.87
C ALA A 276 -5.47 9.77 3.40
N ASP A 277 -6.72 9.79 2.91
CA ASP A 277 -7.09 9.96 1.49
C ASP A 277 -8.46 10.62 1.26
N SER A 278 -9.11 11.10 2.33
CA SER A 278 -10.46 11.67 2.26
C SER A 278 -10.88 12.41 3.55
N ILE A 279 -11.54 13.55 3.42
CA ILE A 279 -12.23 14.26 4.50
C ILE A 279 -13.75 14.25 4.22
N ASP A 280 -14.57 13.99 5.24
CA ASP A 280 -16.02 14.07 5.15
C ASP A 280 -16.51 15.49 5.48
N TYR A 281 -17.43 16.02 4.67
CA TYR A 281 -18.08 17.33 4.83
C TYR A 281 -19.61 17.23 4.83
N THR A 282 -20.19 16.02 4.81
CA THR A 282 -21.63 15.76 4.60
C THR A 282 -22.53 16.45 5.64
N ASP A 283 -22.01 16.67 6.84
CA ASP A 283 -22.66 17.38 7.96
C ASP A 283 -22.69 18.91 7.80
N ILE A 284 -21.76 19.51 7.03
CA ILE A 284 -21.60 20.96 6.88
C ILE A 284 -21.65 21.49 5.44
N LEU A 285 -22.18 20.73 4.47
CA LEU A 285 -22.23 21.15 3.05
C LEU A 285 -22.84 22.55 2.86
N GLY A 286 -23.83 22.92 3.66
CA GLY A 286 -24.45 24.26 3.65
C GLY A 286 -23.56 25.42 4.10
N LEU A 287 -22.35 25.15 4.62
CA LEU A 287 -21.34 26.15 5.01
C LEU A 287 -20.19 26.28 3.99
N LEU A 288 -20.15 25.42 2.96
CA LEU A 288 -19.10 25.42 1.95
C LEU A 288 -19.28 26.51 0.87
N ALA A 289 -20.52 26.95 0.64
CA ALA A 289 -20.85 27.88 -0.43
C ALA A 289 -20.24 29.28 -0.20
N GLY A 290 -19.36 29.71 -1.10
CA GLY A 290 -18.65 30.98 -1.01
C GLY A 290 -17.49 31.00 0.01
N ALA A 291 -17.19 29.88 0.65
CA ALA A 291 -16.07 29.72 1.56
C ALA A 291 -14.77 29.37 0.82
N THR A 292 -13.62 29.58 1.48
CA THR A 292 -12.33 29.03 1.02
C THR A 292 -11.98 27.82 1.89
N LEU A 293 -11.64 26.71 1.27
CA LEU A 293 -11.29 25.46 1.96
C LEU A 293 -9.81 25.13 1.76
N TYR A 294 -9.08 25.00 2.86
CA TYR A 294 -7.69 24.53 2.89
C TYR A 294 -7.62 23.10 3.42
N HIS A 295 -6.78 22.25 2.85
CA HIS A 295 -6.50 20.89 3.35
C HIS A 295 -5.06 20.45 3.04
N ASN A 296 -4.60 19.36 3.65
CA ASN A 296 -3.33 18.71 3.32
C ASN A 296 -3.54 17.35 2.65
N HIS A 297 -2.63 16.97 1.76
CA HIS A 297 -2.49 15.61 1.22
C HIS A 297 -1.21 14.96 1.80
N PRO A 298 -1.31 13.80 2.49
CA PRO A 298 -0.13 13.01 2.90
C PRO A 298 0.77 12.60 1.72
N SER A 299 0.18 12.41 0.54
CA SER A 299 0.86 12.10 -0.73
C SER A 299 1.51 13.30 -1.44
N ALA A 300 1.18 14.54 -1.02
CA ALA A 300 1.49 15.79 -1.73
C ALA A 300 1.07 15.84 -3.22
N THR A 301 0.16 14.98 -3.67
CA THR A 301 -0.38 15.02 -5.04
C THR A 301 -1.28 16.25 -5.28
N SER A 302 -1.47 16.62 -6.55
CA SER A 302 -2.45 17.64 -6.94
C SER A 302 -3.89 17.21 -6.58
N LEU A 303 -4.80 18.19 -6.53
CA LEU A 303 -6.25 18.02 -6.32
C LEU A 303 -6.80 16.87 -7.17
N SER A 304 -7.53 15.97 -6.52
CA SER A 304 -8.17 14.82 -7.16
C SER A 304 -9.48 15.21 -7.84
N ALA A 305 -10.08 14.25 -8.55
CA ALA A 305 -11.43 14.44 -9.07
C ALA A 305 -12.46 14.68 -7.95
N ALA A 306 -12.30 14.04 -6.77
CA ALA A 306 -13.22 14.22 -5.64
C ALA A 306 -13.20 15.66 -5.11
N ASP A 307 -12.02 16.29 -5.12
CA ASP A 307 -11.82 17.67 -4.68
C ASP A 307 -12.48 18.67 -5.62
N ILE A 308 -12.34 18.46 -6.95
CA ILE A 308 -13.02 19.27 -7.96
C ILE A 308 -14.55 19.03 -7.92
N TYR A 309 -15.02 17.81 -7.65
CA TYR A 309 -16.45 17.53 -7.41
C TYR A 309 -16.97 18.26 -6.16
N LEU A 310 -16.27 18.18 -5.03
CA LEU A 310 -16.62 18.84 -3.77
C LEU A 310 -16.71 20.37 -3.96
N MET A 311 -15.70 20.96 -4.61
CA MET A 311 -15.64 22.38 -4.92
C MET A 311 -16.83 22.83 -5.78
N ALA A 312 -17.10 22.10 -6.87
CA ALA A 312 -18.12 22.48 -7.84
C ALA A 312 -19.55 22.30 -7.30
N ASP A 313 -19.87 21.15 -6.70
CA ASP A 313 -21.24 20.84 -6.27
C ASP A 313 -21.70 21.63 -5.04
N ASN A 314 -20.76 22.17 -4.26
CA ASN A 314 -21.06 22.93 -3.03
C ASN A 314 -20.69 24.41 -3.13
N GLY A 315 -20.20 24.87 -4.29
CA GLY A 315 -19.90 26.28 -4.56
C GLY A 315 -18.76 26.87 -3.72
N VAL A 316 -17.73 26.07 -3.43
CA VAL A 316 -16.51 26.54 -2.73
C VAL A 316 -15.80 27.57 -3.61
N ALA A 317 -15.47 28.74 -3.06
CA ALA A 317 -14.91 29.85 -3.83
C ALA A 317 -13.45 29.62 -4.26
N GLU A 318 -12.63 29.05 -3.36
CA GLU A 318 -11.31 28.52 -3.68
C GLU A 318 -11.02 27.27 -2.84
N LEU A 319 -10.50 26.23 -3.49
CA LEU A 319 -10.03 25.01 -2.84
C LEU A 319 -8.50 24.93 -2.92
N VAL A 320 -7.84 24.72 -1.77
CA VAL A 320 -6.38 24.75 -1.63
C VAL A 320 -5.88 23.46 -0.97
N ALA A 321 -4.99 22.74 -1.65
CA ALA A 321 -4.32 21.54 -1.13
C ALA A 321 -2.83 21.80 -0.87
N TYR A 322 -2.33 21.37 0.29
CA TYR A 322 -0.92 21.46 0.69
C TYR A 322 -0.23 20.09 0.78
N GLY A 323 1.06 20.03 0.48
CA GLY A 323 1.89 18.87 0.79
C GLY A 323 2.09 18.74 2.30
N THR A 324 1.86 17.55 2.85
CA THR A 324 2.05 17.30 4.30
C THR A 324 3.53 17.26 4.69
N TYR A 325 4.39 16.77 3.80
CA TYR A 325 5.82 16.55 4.09
C TYR A 325 6.77 17.36 3.18
N GLU A 326 6.23 18.25 2.34
CA GLU A 326 6.96 19.12 1.43
C GLU A 326 6.16 20.38 1.10
N ALA A 327 6.81 21.39 0.53
CA ALA A 327 6.21 22.71 0.27
C ALA A 327 5.17 22.77 -0.87
N ALA A 328 4.68 21.62 -1.35
CA ALA A 328 3.68 21.56 -2.42
C ALA A 328 2.40 22.36 -2.06
N GLU A 329 1.81 22.99 -3.07
CA GLU A 329 0.62 23.83 -2.97
C GLU A 329 -0.11 23.87 -4.31
N TYR A 330 -1.40 23.52 -4.30
CA TYR A 330 -2.28 23.52 -5.45
C TYR A 330 -3.57 24.26 -5.11
N ARG A 331 -4.04 25.12 -6.02
CA ARG A 331 -5.29 25.87 -5.87
C ARG A 331 -6.22 25.63 -7.06
N ALA A 332 -7.53 25.61 -6.81
CA ALA A 332 -8.56 25.61 -7.84
C ALA A 332 -9.73 26.53 -7.49
N GLN A 333 -10.36 27.10 -8.52
CA GLN A 333 -11.61 27.87 -8.47
C GLN A 333 -12.50 27.43 -9.64
N THR A 334 -13.82 27.34 -9.50
CA THR A 334 -14.72 27.08 -10.65
C THR A 334 -14.91 28.32 -11.51
N LEU A 335 -14.85 28.18 -12.84
CA LEU A 335 -15.16 29.25 -13.79
C LEU A 335 -16.55 29.10 -14.46
N VAL A 336 -17.10 27.88 -14.46
CA VAL A 336 -18.40 27.55 -15.05
C VAL A 336 -19.30 26.81 -14.04
N ARG A 337 -20.58 26.65 -14.38
CA ARG A 337 -21.55 25.95 -13.52
C ARG A 337 -21.17 24.49 -13.28
N ALA A 338 -21.53 23.98 -12.10
CA ALA A 338 -21.11 22.66 -11.62
C ALA A 338 -21.39 21.52 -12.61
N GLU A 339 -22.52 21.53 -13.31
CA GLU A 339 -22.87 20.46 -14.26
C GLU A 339 -21.86 20.36 -15.41
N ILE A 340 -21.32 21.50 -15.85
CA ILE A 340 -20.29 21.58 -16.90
C ILE A 340 -18.95 21.10 -16.33
N VAL A 341 -18.57 21.55 -15.13
CA VAL A 341 -17.34 21.10 -14.45
C VAL A 341 -17.32 19.58 -14.32
N LYS A 342 -18.44 18.97 -13.90
CA LYS A 342 -18.57 17.52 -13.74
C LYS A 342 -18.48 16.75 -15.05
N ALA A 343 -19.18 17.21 -16.09
CA ALA A 343 -19.13 16.57 -17.40
C ALA A 343 -17.69 16.58 -17.98
N THR A 344 -17.05 17.76 -18.01
CA THR A 344 -15.70 17.86 -18.56
C THR A 344 -14.65 17.14 -17.69
N LEU A 345 -14.76 17.18 -16.36
CA LEU A 345 -13.88 16.42 -15.46
C LEU A 345 -13.93 14.91 -15.72
N TYR A 346 -15.12 14.36 -15.96
CA TYR A 346 -15.29 12.94 -16.27
C TYR A 346 -14.58 12.55 -17.57
N ASP A 347 -14.80 13.30 -18.64
CA ASP A 347 -14.19 13.03 -19.96
C ASP A 347 -12.68 13.27 -19.95
N VAL A 348 -12.20 14.34 -19.31
CA VAL A 348 -10.77 14.67 -19.18
C VAL A 348 -10.03 13.63 -18.35
N ASP A 349 -10.56 13.18 -17.20
CA ASP A 349 -9.91 12.13 -16.40
C ASP A 349 -9.84 10.80 -17.18
N ILE A 350 -10.82 10.48 -18.02
CA ILE A 350 -10.77 9.33 -18.94
C ILE A 350 -9.69 9.53 -20.02
N ALA A 351 -9.56 10.72 -20.61
CA ALA A 351 -8.52 11.02 -21.60
C ALA A 351 -7.11 10.92 -20.99
N VAL A 352 -6.89 11.53 -19.81
CA VAL A 352 -5.63 11.47 -19.05
C VAL A 352 -5.27 10.02 -18.69
N LYS A 353 -6.24 9.24 -18.18
CA LYS A 353 -6.04 7.80 -17.89
C LYS A 353 -5.58 7.02 -19.12
N ARG A 354 -6.19 7.26 -20.29
CA ARG A 354 -5.84 6.59 -21.56
C ARG A 354 -4.44 6.96 -22.01
N PHE A 355 -4.10 8.25 -22.02
CA PHE A 355 -2.79 8.78 -22.37
C PHE A 355 -1.67 8.18 -21.49
N LEU A 356 -1.79 8.32 -20.17
CA LEU A 356 -0.77 7.84 -19.23
C LEU A 356 -0.67 6.31 -19.22
N SER A 357 -1.78 5.58 -19.37
CA SER A 357 -1.76 4.11 -19.49
C SER A 357 -1.08 3.66 -20.79
N ALA A 358 -1.23 4.39 -21.89
CA ALA A 358 -0.53 4.11 -23.14
C ALA A 358 0.98 4.36 -23.02
N ALA A 359 1.40 5.50 -22.44
CA ALA A 359 2.81 5.80 -22.19
C ALA A 359 3.48 4.74 -21.30
N TYR A 360 2.83 4.35 -20.20
CA TYR A 360 3.30 3.29 -19.30
C TYR A 360 3.41 1.93 -20.02
N LYS A 361 2.38 1.51 -20.77
CA LYS A 361 2.39 0.24 -21.52
C LYS A 361 3.45 0.19 -22.63
N GLN A 362 3.86 1.35 -23.15
CA GLN A 362 4.94 1.48 -24.14
C GLN A 362 6.34 1.58 -23.50
N GLY A 363 6.45 1.50 -22.16
CA GLY A 363 7.72 1.63 -21.44
C GLY A 363 8.30 3.06 -21.46
N LYS A 364 7.53 4.06 -21.91
CA LYS A 364 7.97 5.46 -22.00
C LYS A 364 7.95 6.18 -20.65
N MET A 365 7.21 5.67 -19.68
CA MET A 365 6.97 6.28 -18.37
C MET A 365 6.82 5.17 -17.32
N SER A 366 7.30 5.39 -16.10
CA SER A 366 7.04 4.48 -14.97
C SER A 366 5.60 4.59 -14.45
N LYS A 367 5.18 3.62 -13.63
CA LYS A 367 3.86 3.64 -12.99
C LYS A 367 3.71 4.82 -12.03
N ASP A 368 4.78 5.19 -11.33
CA ASP A 368 4.71 6.16 -10.24
C ASP A 368 4.73 7.60 -10.78
N GLU A 369 5.43 7.85 -11.89
CA GLU A 369 5.29 9.08 -12.70
C GLU A 369 3.86 9.22 -13.23
N ALA A 370 3.24 8.15 -13.74
CA ALA A 370 1.85 8.18 -14.21
C ALA A 370 0.85 8.48 -13.08
N ILE A 371 1.12 8.00 -11.85
CA ILE A 371 0.32 8.34 -10.66
C ILE A 371 0.51 9.81 -10.27
N ALA A 372 1.75 10.31 -10.24
CA ALA A 372 2.08 11.69 -9.88
C ALA A 372 1.60 12.72 -10.91
N LEU A 373 1.53 12.35 -12.19
CA LEU A 373 1.04 13.20 -13.28
C LEU A 373 -0.48 13.28 -13.35
N ARG A 374 -1.21 12.17 -13.12
CA ARG A 374 -2.67 12.11 -13.40
C ARG A 374 -3.49 13.28 -12.85
N PRO A 375 -3.53 13.57 -11.54
CA PRO A 375 -4.37 14.66 -11.03
C PRO A 375 -3.90 16.02 -11.55
N HIS A 376 -2.59 16.24 -11.68
CA HIS A 376 -2.04 17.47 -12.23
C HIS A 376 -2.48 17.69 -13.69
N LEU A 377 -2.35 16.68 -14.55
CA LEU A 377 -2.75 16.79 -15.96
C LEU A 377 -4.26 16.96 -16.15
N THR A 378 -5.08 16.30 -15.32
CA THR A 378 -6.54 16.52 -15.32
C THR A 378 -6.87 17.98 -15.03
N ASN A 379 -6.25 18.59 -14.01
CA ASN A 379 -6.52 19.97 -13.63
C ASN A 379 -5.94 20.98 -14.65
N THR A 380 -4.75 20.74 -15.18
CA THR A 380 -4.15 21.55 -16.27
C THR A 380 -4.99 21.51 -17.55
N ALA A 381 -5.60 20.37 -17.89
CA ALA A 381 -6.50 20.27 -19.03
C ALA A 381 -7.83 21.00 -18.79
N LEU A 382 -8.43 20.91 -17.60
CA LEU A 382 -9.65 21.66 -17.26
C LEU A 382 -9.44 23.18 -17.22
N ASP A 383 -8.24 23.62 -16.82
CA ASP A 383 -7.81 25.02 -16.86
C ASP A 383 -7.61 25.53 -18.29
N LYS A 384 -6.93 24.76 -19.15
CA LYS A 384 -6.81 25.03 -20.59
C LYS A 384 -8.19 25.17 -21.27
N MET A 385 -9.18 24.38 -20.83
CA MET A 385 -10.56 24.42 -21.33
C MET A 385 -11.43 25.53 -20.70
N GLY A 386 -10.89 26.32 -19.76
CA GLY A 386 -11.61 27.41 -19.10
C GLY A 386 -12.74 26.97 -18.15
N VAL A 387 -12.69 25.71 -17.68
CA VAL A 387 -13.73 25.11 -16.83
C VAL A 387 -13.47 25.38 -15.35
N ILE A 388 -12.20 25.27 -14.95
CA ILE A 388 -11.69 25.73 -13.65
C ILE A 388 -10.58 26.74 -13.91
N LYS A 389 -10.19 27.48 -12.88
CA LYS A 389 -8.89 28.15 -12.80
C LYS A 389 -8.02 27.32 -11.87
N TYR A 390 -6.95 26.75 -12.37
CA TYR A 390 -5.99 25.93 -11.61
C TYR A 390 -4.71 26.72 -11.38
N SER A 391 -4.04 26.50 -10.25
CA SER A 391 -2.75 27.13 -9.95
C SER A 391 -1.90 26.19 -9.11
N PRO A 392 -1.01 25.39 -9.74
CA PRO A 392 -0.01 24.59 -9.03
C PRO A 392 1.14 25.48 -8.55
N VAL A 393 0.87 26.29 -7.52
CA VAL A 393 1.80 27.28 -6.93
C VAL A 393 3.17 26.65 -6.62
N GLN A 394 3.16 25.42 -6.10
CA GLN A 394 4.34 24.56 -6.08
C GLN A 394 3.92 23.10 -6.28
N MET A 395 4.42 22.46 -7.33
CA MET A 395 4.27 21.01 -7.49
C MET A 395 5.11 20.24 -6.47
N SER A 396 4.66 19.05 -6.08
CA SER A 396 5.48 18.10 -5.32
C SER A 396 6.73 17.70 -6.09
N HIS A 397 7.78 17.28 -5.38
CA HIS A 397 9.01 16.78 -5.98
C HIS A 397 8.75 15.65 -7.00
N ALA A 398 7.77 14.77 -6.73
CA ALA A 398 7.36 13.70 -7.64
C ALA A 398 6.68 14.24 -8.92
N THR A 399 5.64 15.06 -8.80
CA THR A 399 4.94 15.63 -9.96
C THR A 399 5.86 16.55 -10.76
N GLN A 400 6.67 17.39 -10.09
CA GLN A 400 7.65 18.29 -10.71
C GLN A 400 8.77 17.53 -11.46
N ALA A 401 9.19 16.36 -10.96
CA ALA A 401 10.14 15.49 -11.67
C ALA A 401 9.49 14.87 -12.91
N ALA A 402 8.30 14.28 -12.76
CA ALA A 402 7.59 13.64 -13.87
C ALA A 402 7.20 14.64 -14.98
N VAL A 403 6.78 15.86 -14.65
CA VAL A 403 6.50 16.92 -15.65
C VAL A 403 7.75 17.25 -16.46
N ARG A 404 8.93 17.36 -15.84
CA ARG A 404 10.20 17.63 -16.54
C ARG A 404 10.71 16.44 -17.35
N ALA A 405 10.50 15.22 -16.87
CA ALA A 405 10.90 14.00 -17.58
C ALA A 405 10.09 13.77 -18.86
N HIS A 406 8.82 14.20 -18.88
CA HIS A 406 7.86 13.92 -19.95
C HIS A 406 7.34 15.18 -20.67
N GLU A 407 8.02 16.31 -20.51
CA GLU A 407 7.54 17.65 -20.89
C GLU A 407 7.00 17.73 -22.31
N ALA A 408 7.79 17.34 -23.32
CA ALA A 408 7.38 17.41 -24.72
C ALA A 408 6.13 16.56 -25.03
N MET A 409 6.06 15.34 -24.47
CA MET A 409 4.92 14.43 -24.64
C MET A 409 3.66 14.95 -23.91
N ILE A 410 3.84 15.66 -22.79
CA ILE A 410 2.76 16.32 -22.06
C ILE A 410 2.21 17.50 -22.87
N GLN A 411 3.07 18.34 -23.46
CA GLN A 411 2.63 19.47 -24.29
C GLN A 411 1.94 19.00 -25.57
N GLU A 412 2.51 18.03 -26.30
CA GLU A 412 1.90 17.43 -27.49
C GLU A 412 0.49 16.87 -27.20
N TRP A 413 0.28 16.27 -26.03
CA TRP A 413 -1.04 15.80 -25.60
C TRP A 413 -1.98 16.95 -25.19
N LEU A 414 -1.48 17.96 -24.45
CA LEU A 414 -2.26 19.14 -24.06
C LEU A 414 -2.70 19.99 -25.26
N GLU A 415 -1.96 20.00 -26.38
CA GLU A 415 -2.37 20.66 -27.62
C GLU A 415 -3.56 19.96 -28.32
N GLN A 416 -3.77 18.68 -28.06
CA GLN A 416 -4.88 17.90 -28.62
C GLN A 416 -6.19 18.09 -27.83
N ILE A 417 -6.12 18.60 -26.60
CA ILE A 417 -7.28 18.95 -25.78
C ILE A 417 -7.88 20.29 -26.23
N LYS A 418 -9.21 20.31 -26.42
CA LYS A 418 -10.03 21.42 -26.92
C LYS A 418 -11.36 21.46 -26.18
#